data_AF-A0ABD2ZN97-F1
#
_entry.id   AF-A0ABD2ZN97-F1
#
_cell.length_a   1.000
_cell.length_b   1.000
_cell.length_c   1.000
_cell.angle_alpha   90.00
_cell.angle_beta   90.00
_cell.angle_gamma   90.00
#
_symmetry.space_group_name_H-M   'P 1'
#
loop_
_entity.id
_entity.type
_entity.pdbx_description
1 polymer ?
#
loop_
_entity_poly.entity_id
_entity_poly.type
_entity_poly.pdbx_seq_one_letter_code
_entity_poly.pdbx_strand_id
1 'polypeptide(L)'
;MNTYHATHSVGPNFAFELLVRRLELNKVYKFDRSSLVFLMCVAKPIRSSTLKRFLELTQPFGLSQEEIAPGYGLAKNCIYVRSAYGEDKPILINSQGRACCGYINPNDKDVDIRIVDPEKSKEHEKPKKEGEVWVSSLSSGVGYWDMEELSETTFKNKLENHLGNQYLRTGDLGRVIEGKLFITRRIKDLIIVS
;
A
#
# COMPACT_ATOMS: atom_id res chain seq x y z
N MET A 1 6.42 5.33 -21.45
CA MET A 1 4.98 5.43 -21.74
C MET A 1 4.73 6.09 -23.08
N ASN A 2 5.40 7.19 -23.45
CA ASN A 2 5.17 7.86 -24.75
C ASN A 2 5.37 6.94 -25.98
N THR A 3 6.52 6.25 -26.10
CA THR A 3 6.83 5.41 -27.27
C THR A 3 5.86 4.24 -27.50
N TYR A 4 5.29 3.69 -26.43
CA TYR A 4 4.48 2.48 -26.47
C TYR A 4 3.03 2.70 -26.03
N HIS A 5 2.63 3.96 -25.82
CA HIS A 5 1.32 4.32 -25.28
C HIS A 5 0.88 3.49 -24.06
N ALA A 6 1.83 3.25 -23.14
CA ALA A 6 1.57 2.41 -21.96
C ALA A 6 0.44 3.02 -21.11
N THR A 7 -0.52 2.19 -20.72
CA THR A 7 -1.70 2.59 -19.94
C THR A 7 -1.56 2.31 -18.45
N HIS A 8 -0.76 1.30 -18.08
CA HIS A 8 -0.52 0.88 -16.71
C HIS A 8 0.97 0.83 -16.42
N SER A 9 1.36 1.27 -15.23
CA SER A 9 2.72 1.11 -14.73
C SER A 9 2.71 1.08 -13.21
N VAL A 10 3.75 0.48 -12.64
CA VAL A 10 3.94 0.41 -11.18
C VAL A 10 5.39 0.71 -10.85
N GLY A 11 5.62 1.37 -9.73
CA GLY A 11 6.96 1.66 -9.25
C GLY A 11 7.01 1.88 -7.74
N PRO A 12 8.18 1.67 -7.12
CA PRO A 12 8.39 2.03 -5.73
C PRO A 12 8.57 3.54 -5.55
N ASN A 13 8.33 4.06 -4.34
CA ASN A 13 8.46 5.50 -4.05
C ASN A 13 9.80 6.11 -4.53
N PHE A 14 10.91 5.38 -4.41
CA PHE A 14 12.22 5.88 -4.87
C PHE A 14 12.28 6.12 -6.39
N ALA A 15 11.53 5.38 -7.20
CA ALA A 15 11.49 5.59 -8.65
C ALA A 15 10.85 6.95 -8.97
N PHE A 16 9.81 7.33 -8.22
CA PHE A 16 9.20 8.66 -8.31
C PHE A 16 10.17 9.75 -7.85
N GLU A 17 10.92 9.53 -6.76
CA GLU A 17 11.97 10.47 -6.31
C GLU A 17 13.07 10.68 -7.36
N LEU A 18 13.51 9.61 -8.03
CA LEU A 18 14.49 9.71 -9.11
C LEU A 18 13.95 10.51 -10.30
N LEU A 19 12.69 10.30 -10.67
CA LEU A 19 12.04 11.08 -11.72
C LEU A 19 11.92 12.56 -11.34
N VAL A 20 11.51 12.87 -10.11
CA VAL A 20 11.48 14.24 -9.58
C VAL A 20 12.84 14.90 -9.72
N ARG A 21 13.91 14.28 -9.20
CA ARG A 21 15.28 14.82 -9.29
C ARG A 21 15.71 15.06 -10.74
N ARG A 22 15.35 14.15 -11.65
CA ARG A 22 15.70 14.27 -13.07
C ARG A 22 14.98 15.42 -13.76
N LEU A 23 13.69 15.61 -13.47
CA LEU A 23 12.87 16.70 -14.02
C LEU A 23 13.28 18.07 -13.47
N GLU A 24 13.76 18.12 -12.23
CA GLU A 24 14.30 19.36 -11.64
C GLU A 24 15.61 19.80 -12.29
N LEU A 25 16.51 18.85 -12.57
CA LEU A 25 17.79 19.13 -13.23
C LEU A 25 17.64 19.52 -14.71
N ASN A 26 16.62 19.02 -15.40
CA ASN A 26 16.39 19.27 -16.81
C ASN A 26 14.89 19.44 -17.07
N LYS A 27 14.45 20.68 -17.27
CA LYS A 27 13.02 20.99 -17.50
C LYS A 27 12.55 20.76 -18.94
N VAL A 28 13.47 20.47 -19.87
CA VAL A 28 13.15 20.32 -21.29
C VAL A 28 12.89 18.85 -21.60
N TYR A 29 11.64 18.44 -21.39
CA TYR A 29 11.15 17.19 -21.94
C TYR A 29 9.78 17.40 -22.56
N LYS A 30 9.58 16.92 -23.79
CA LYS A 30 8.24 16.72 -24.35
C LYS A 30 7.90 15.25 -24.21
N PHE A 31 6.98 14.94 -23.32
CA PHE A 31 6.41 13.61 -23.20
C PHE A 31 4.89 13.73 -23.31
N ASP A 32 4.28 12.96 -24.20
CA ASP A 32 2.85 12.69 -24.12
C ASP A 32 2.63 11.53 -23.14
N ARG A 33 1.68 11.71 -22.24
CA ARG A 33 1.26 10.77 -21.19
C ARG A 33 -0.24 10.57 -21.15
N SER A 34 -0.98 11.09 -22.13
CA SER A 34 -2.44 10.96 -22.24
C SER A 34 -2.94 9.51 -22.24
N SER A 35 -2.09 8.54 -22.59
CA SER A 35 -2.41 7.12 -22.54
C SER A 35 -2.45 6.53 -21.14
N LEU A 36 -1.82 7.16 -20.14
CA LEU A 36 -1.70 6.59 -18.80
C LEU A 36 -3.06 6.63 -18.10
N VAL A 37 -3.45 5.52 -17.48
CA VAL A 37 -4.72 5.35 -16.77
C VAL A 37 -4.47 4.98 -15.31
N PHE A 38 -3.38 4.26 -15.05
CA PHE A 38 -3.01 3.76 -13.73
C PHE A 38 -1.50 3.76 -13.53
N LEU A 39 -1.04 4.46 -12.51
CA LEU A 39 0.35 4.54 -12.09
C LEU A 39 0.45 4.30 -10.58
N MET A 40 0.83 3.08 -10.22
CA MET A 40 0.87 2.67 -8.82
C MET A 40 2.20 3.02 -8.16
N CYS A 41 2.14 3.62 -6.97
CA CYS A 41 3.29 3.78 -6.07
C CYS A 41 3.15 2.79 -4.90
N VAL A 42 4.11 1.89 -4.71
CA VAL A 42 3.97 0.76 -3.76
C VAL A 42 5.33 0.28 -3.20
N ALA A 43 5.35 -0.82 -2.45
CA ALA A 43 6.51 -1.59 -2.01
C ALA A 43 7.43 -0.94 -0.95
N LYS A 44 7.34 0.37 -0.72
CA LYS A 44 8.04 1.10 0.34
C LYS A 44 7.10 2.14 0.96
N PRO A 45 7.42 2.68 2.16
CA PRO A 45 6.67 3.80 2.71
C PRO A 45 6.51 4.91 1.66
N ILE A 46 5.26 5.25 1.37
CA ILE A 46 4.91 6.23 0.35
C ILE A 46 4.99 7.61 0.98
N ARG A 47 5.90 8.44 0.46
CA ARG A 47 6.09 9.81 0.92
C ARG A 47 5.14 10.73 0.18
N SER A 48 4.22 11.35 0.90
CA SER A 48 3.30 12.36 0.36
C SER A 48 4.02 13.49 -0.37
N SER A 49 5.15 13.97 0.18
CA SER A 49 5.97 15.01 -0.42
C SER A 49 6.51 14.60 -1.79
N THR A 50 6.96 13.35 -1.95
CA THR A 50 7.41 12.79 -3.23
C THR A 50 6.27 12.80 -4.24
N LEU A 51 5.09 12.27 -3.88
CA LEU A 51 3.95 12.21 -4.81
C LEU A 51 3.45 13.59 -5.20
N LYS A 52 3.36 14.52 -4.23
CA LYS A 52 2.98 15.92 -4.49
C LYS A 52 3.96 16.56 -5.48
N ARG A 53 5.26 16.45 -5.22
CA ARG A 53 6.29 17.04 -6.08
C ARG A 53 6.32 16.41 -7.48
N PHE A 54 6.14 15.09 -7.54
CA PHE A 54 6.03 14.37 -8.80
C PHE A 54 4.85 14.87 -9.64
N LEU A 55 3.67 15.02 -9.03
CA LEU A 55 2.48 15.57 -9.69
C LEU A 55 2.70 17.00 -10.18
N GLU A 56 3.24 17.89 -9.34
CA GLU A 56 3.55 19.28 -9.74
C GLU A 56 4.45 19.34 -10.98
N LEU A 57 5.46 18.46 -11.06
CA LEU A 57 6.40 18.43 -12.18
C LEU A 57 5.87 17.71 -13.42
N THR A 58 4.85 16.87 -13.28
CA THR A 58 4.33 16.04 -14.38
C THR A 58 2.97 16.51 -14.92
N GLN A 59 2.27 17.36 -14.18
CA GLN A 59 0.99 17.95 -14.58
C GLN A 59 1.08 18.70 -15.93
N PRO A 60 2.14 19.50 -16.23
CA PRO A 60 2.27 20.13 -17.55
C PRO A 60 2.42 19.14 -18.72
N PHE A 61 2.74 17.87 -18.43
CA PHE A 61 2.87 16.79 -19.41
C PHE A 61 1.60 15.92 -19.50
N GLY A 62 0.49 16.37 -18.91
CA GLY A 62 -0.81 15.72 -18.98
C GLY A 62 -1.03 14.61 -17.95
N LEU A 63 -0.14 14.45 -16.96
CA LEU A 63 -0.39 13.52 -15.86
C LEU A 63 -1.29 14.20 -14.81
N SER A 64 -2.42 13.57 -14.52
CA SER A 64 -3.34 13.93 -13.46
C SER A 64 -3.04 13.14 -12.18
N GLN A 65 -3.56 13.66 -11.07
CA GLN A 65 -3.59 12.94 -9.82
C GLN A 65 -4.51 11.71 -9.88
N GLU A 66 -5.47 11.70 -10.80
CA GLU A 66 -6.44 10.63 -10.96
C GLU A 66 -5.83 9.31 -11.44
N GLU A 67 -4.71 9.35 -12.15
CA GLU A 67 -4.01 8.15 -12.56
C GLU A 67 -3.12 7.57 -11.45
N ILE A 68 -2.81 8.33 -10.39
CA ILE A 68 -1.91 7.87 -9.34
C ILE A 68 -2.65 6.99 -8.33
N ALA A 69 -2.10 5.81 -8.09
CA ALA A 69 -2.65 4.84 -7.16
C ALA A 69 -1.60 4.46 -6.10
N PRO A 70 -1.50 5.17 -4.96
CA PRO A 70 -0.70 4.65 -3.86
C PRO A 70 -1.31 3.32 -3.39
N GLY A 71 -0.48 2.32 -3.12
CA GLY A 71 -0.99 1.01 -2.78
C GLY A 71 -0.13 0.23 -1.81
N TYR A 72 -0.71 -0.89 -1.39
CA TYR A 72 -0.14 -1.83 -0.44
C TYR A 72 -0.10 -3.23 -1.03
N GLY A 73 0.97 -3.94 -0.72
CA GLY A 73 1.28 -5.20 -1.35
C GLY A 73 2.52 -5.87 -0.74
N LEU A 74 2.52 -7.20 -0.77
CA LEU A 74 3.61 -8.02 -0.26
C LEU A 74 3.66 -9.39 -0.94
N ALA A 75 4.85 -9.99 -1.02
CA ALA A 75 5.06 -11.29 -1.68
C ALA A 75 4.20 -12.42 -1.07
N LYS A 76 3.99 -12.38 0.25
CA LYS A 76 3.17 -13.36 0.99
C LYS A 76 1.69 -13.36 0.57
N ASN A 77 1.22 -12.31 -0.12
CA ASN A 77 -0.13 -12.20 -0.67
C ASN A 77 -0.11 -12.04 -2.20
N CYS A 78 0.85 -12.67 -2.89
CA CYS A 78 0.99 -12.60 -4.35
C CYS A 78 1.00 -11.16 -4.90
N ILE A 79 1.78 -10.29 -4.25
CA ILE A 79 2.09 -8.90 -4.64
C ILE A 79 1.00 -7.90 -4.27
N TYR A 80 -0.23 -8.00 -4.77
CA TYR A 80 -1.25 -6.95 -4.59
C TYR A 80 -2.16 -7.24 -3.39
N VAL A 81 -2.47 -6.20 -2.61
CA VAL A 81 -3.50 -6.25 -1.56
C VAL A 81 -4.55 -5.17 -1.80
N ARG A 82 -4.13 -3.91 -1.92
CA ARG A 82 -5.03 -2.77 -2.13
C ARG A 82 -4.33 -1.59 -2.79
N SER A 83 -5.10 -0.71 -3.44
CA SER A 83 -4.64 0.61 -3.86
C SER A 83 -5.72 1.66 -3.67
N ALA A 84 -5.30 2.90 -3.40
CA ALA A 84 -6.17 4.07 -3.39
C ALA A 84 -6.31 4.62 -4.81
N TYR A 85 -7.10 3.92 -5.64
CA TYR A 85 -7.39 4.31 -7.01
C TYR A 85 -8.89 4.62 -7.18
N GLY A 86 -9.22 5.60 -8.01
CA GLY A 86 -10.60 5.89 -8.41
C GLY A 86 -11.49 6.61 -7.39
N GLU A 87 -11.28 6.42 -6.08
CA GLU A 87 -12.10 7.03 -5.03
C GLU A 87 -11.39 8.17 -4.29
N ASP A 88 -12.16 9.05 -3.64
CA ASP A 88 -11.71 10.18 -2.81
C ASP A 88 -10.52 10.96 -3.41
N LYS A 89 -10.71 11.45 -4.65
CA LYS A 89 -9.75 12.31 -5.35
C LYS A 89 -9.79 13.72 -4.74
N PRO A 90 -8.65 14.35 -4.35
CA PRO A 90 -7.24 13.96 -4.55
C PRO A 90 -6.68 12.97 -3.50
N ILE A 91 -5.59 12.25 -3.85
CA ILE A 91 -4.81 11.32 -2.98
C ILE A 91 -4.79 11.82 -1.53
N LEU A 92 -5.45 11.07 -0.66
CA LEU A 92 -5.59 11.44 0.74
C LEU A 92 -4.28 11.24 1.50
N ILE A 93 -3.83 12.32 2.13
CA ILE A 93 -2.68 12.33 3.03
C ILE A 93 -3.20 12.56 4.45
N ASN A 94 -2.80 11.71 5.40
CA ASN A 94 -3.17 11.91 6.80
C ASN A 94 -2.33 13.02 7.47
N SER A 95 -2.66 13.39 8.71
CA SER A 95 -1.94 14.41 9.48
C SER A 95 -0.45 14.11 9.72
N GLN A 96 -0.01 12.87 9.51
CA GLN A 96 1.39 12.45 9.63
C GLN A 96 2.12 12.42 8.28
N GLY A 97 1.50 12.91 7.20
CA GLY A 97 2.11 12.94 5.88
C GLY A 97 2.14 11.59 5.16
N ARG A 98 1.32 10.61 5.58
CA ARG A 98 1.25 9.28 4.94
C ARG A 98 0.12 9.22 3.93
N ALA A 99 0.40 8.63 2.77
CA ALA A 99 -0.60 8.42 1.73
C ALA A 99 -1.55 7.26 2.08
N CYS A 100 -2.83 7.41 1.75
CA CYS A 100 -3.79 6.31 1.75
C CYS A 100 -3.32 5.25 0.75
N CYS A 101 -3.26 3.99 1.18
CA CYS A 101 -2.81 2.85 0.38
C CYS A 101 -3.99 1.97 -0.09
N GLY A 102 -5.23 2.40 0.17
CA GLY A 102 -6.43 1.71 -0.31
C GLY A 102 -7.64 1.90 0.59
N TYR A 103 -8.79 1.53 0.05
CA TYR A 103 -10.08 1.64 0.71
C TYR A 103 -10.58 0.27 1.17
N ILE A 104 -10.92 0.15 2.45
CA ILE A 104 -11.39 -1.05 3.12
C ILE A 104 -12.91 -1.04 3.11
N ASN A 105 -13.49 -2.06 2.48
CA ASN A 105 -14.91 -2.35 2.57
C ASN A 105 -15.08 -3.59 3.47
N PRO A 106 -15.76 -3.49 4.63
CA PRO A 106 -16.00 -4.63 5.51
C PRO A 106 -16.76 -5.80 4.87
N ASN A 107 -17.46 -5.55 3.75
CA ASN A 107 -18.20 -6.55 2.99
C ASN A 107 -17.41 -7.08 1.78
N ASP A 108 -16.14 -6.71 1.62
CA ASP A 108 -15.27 -7.24 0.58
C ASP A 108 -15.01 -8.73 0.85
N LYS A 109 -15.42 -9.58 -0.10
CA LYS A 109 -15.29 -11.04 0.01
C LYS A 109 -13.94 -11.54 -0.50
N ASP A 110 -13.23 -10.72 -1.27
CA ASP A 110 -11.97 -11.13 -1.92
C ASP A 110 -10.76 -10.82 -1.04
N VAL A 111 -10.78 -9.67 -0.36
CA VAL A 111 -9.69 -9.22 0.51
C VAL A 111 -10.25 -8.63 1.81
N ASP A 112 -10.09 -9.37 2.91
CA ASP A 112 -10.43 -8.91 4.26
C ASP A 112 -9.17 -8.44 5.00
N ILE A 113 -9.20 -7.22 5.50
CA ILE A 113 -8.06 -6.56 6.16
C ILE A 113 -8.44 -6.16 7.57
N ARG A 114 -7.64 -6.62 8.54
CA ARG A 114 -7.85 -6.41 9.97
C ARG A 114 -6.65 -5.73 10.58
N ILE A 115 -6.89 -4.87 11.58
CA ILE A 115 -5.82 -4.22 12.36
C ILE A 115 -5.78 -4.88 13.73
N VAL A 116 -4.70 -5.63 13.99
CA VAL A 116 -4.60 -6.57 15.10
C VAL A 116 -3.48 -6.16 16.05
N ASP A 117 -3.72 -6.27 17.36
CA ASP A 117 -2.68 -6.12 18.36
C ASP A 117 -1.62 -7.24 18.18
N PRO A 118 -0.36 -6.91 17.84
CA PRO A 118 0.65 -7.93 17.51
C PRO A 118 1.06 -8.81 18.69
N GLU A 119 0.88 -8.35 19.93
CA GLU A 119 1.21 -9.09 21.15
C GLU A 119 0.03 -9.94 21.62
N LYS A 120 -1.18 -9.38 21.56
CA LYS A 120 -2.37 -10.04 22.09
C LYS A 120 -3.12 -10.88 21.06
N SER A 121 -2.79 -10.73 19.77
CA SER A 121 -3.52 -11.35 18.65
C SER A 121 -5.02 -11.07 18.69
N LYS A 122 -5.41 -9.86 19.12
CA LYS A 122 -6.80 -9.40 19.18
C LYS A 122 -6.99 -8.21 18.25
N GLU A 123 -8.03 -8.26 17.43
CA GLU A 123 -8.42 -7.12 16.60
C GLU A 123 -8.66 -5.89 17.48
N HIS A 124 -8.21 -4.73 17.01
CA HIS A 124 -8.53 -3.48 17.70
C HIS A 124 -9.99 -3.11 17.48
N GLU A 125 -10.78 -3.12 18.56
CA GLU A 125 -12.18 -2.69 18.57
C GLU A 125 -12.35 -1.20 18.24
N LYS A 126 -11.35 -0.38 18.57
CA LYS A 126 -11.39 1.07 18.34
C LYS A 126 -10.82 1.41 16.97
N PRO A 127 -11.56 2.17 16.13
CA PRO A 127 -11.01 2.66 14.88
C PRO A 127 -9.79 3.54 15.16
N LYS A 128 -8.88 3.66 14.18
CA LYS A 128 -7.68 4.54 14.22
C LYS A 128 -6.52 4.09 15.14
N LYS A 129 -6.65 3.00 15.91
CA LYS A 129 -5.51 2.43 16.66
C LYS A 129 -4.53 1.74 15.71
N GLU A 130 -3.23 1.90 15.97
CA GLU A 130 -2.19 1.21 15.20
C GLU A 130 -2.06 -0.23 15.65
N GLY A 131 -2.00 -1.15 14.70
CA GLY A 131 -1.77 -2.56 14.92
C GLY A 131 -1.13 -3.20 13.70
N GLU A 132 -0.83 -4.49 13.79
CA GLU A 132 -0.39 -5.30 12.66
C GLU A 132 -1.53 -5.44 11.65
N VAL A 133 -1.21 -5.21 10.38
CA VAL A 133 -2.13 -5.45 9.27
C VAL A 133 -2.19 -6.95 9.04
N TRP A 134 -3.36 -7.54 9.25
CA TRP A 134 -3.63 -8.94 8.94
C TRP A 134 -4.50 -9.00 7.69
N VAL A 135 -4.22 -9.95 6.80
CA VAL A 135 -4.91 -10.08 5.51
C VAL A 135 -5.45 -11.49 5.36
N SER A 136 -6.73 -11.63 5.03
CA SER A 136 -7.33 -12.87 4.56
C SER A 136 -7.73 -12.65 3.09
N SER A 137 -7.15 -13.43 2.19
CA SER A 137 -7.48 -13.40 0.76
C SER A 137 -7.14 -14.72 0.09
N LEU A 138 -7.78 -15.02 -1.04
CA LEU A 138 -7.42 -16.17 -1.89
C LEU A 138 -6.02 -16.04 -2.54
N SER A 139 -5.45 -14.83 -2.52
CA SER A 139 -4.09 -14.57 -3.01
C SER A 139 -3.01 -14.84 -1.96
N SER A 140 -3.38 -15.23 -0.74
CA SER A 140 -2.42 -15.57 0.31
C SER A 140 -1.60 -16.78 -0.11
N GLY A 141 -0.29 -16.72 0.10
CA GLY A 141 0.59 -17.88 -0.09
C GLY A 141 0.22 -19.02 0.85
N VAL A 142 0.60 -20.24 0.49
CA VAL A 142 0.33 -21.44 1.30
C VAL A 142 1.29 -21.62 2.48
N GLY A 143 2.42 -20.90 2.46
CA GLY A 143 3.49 -21.05 3.44
C GLY A 143 4.85 -20.64 2.89
N TYR A 144 5.85 -20.74 3.74
CA TYR A 144 7.26 -20.72 3.35
C TYR A 144 7.73 -22.14 3.04
N TRP A 145 8.58 -22.29 2.03
CA TRP A 145 9.17 -23.57 1.68
C TRP A 145 10.00 -24.13 2.85
N ASP A 146 9.78 -25.39 3.20
CA ASP A 146 10.51 -26.15 4.21
C ASP A 146 10.54 -25.52 5.62
N MET A 147 9.50 -24.76 5.96
CA MET A 147 9.40 -23.98 7.21
C MET A 147 7.97 -24.07 7.76
N GLU A 148 7.53 -25.28 8.11
CA GLU A 148 6.12 -25.58 8.45
C GLU A 148 5.61 -24.78 9.66
N GLU A 149 6.36 -24.76 10.77
CA GLU A 149 5.99 -24.01 11.99
C GLU A 149 5.87 -22.51 11.72
N LEU A 150 6.83 -21.94 10.98
CA LEU A 150 6.79 -20.53 10.59
C LEU A 150 5.63 -20.24 9.63
N SER A 151 5.29 -21.21 8.78
CA SER A 151 4.16 -21.10 7.84
C SER A 151 2.84 -21.08 8.58
N GLU A 152 2.64 -21.98 9.54
CA GLU A 152 1.44 -22.05 10.37
C GLU A 152 1.22 -20.72 11.12
N THR A 153 2.27 -20.26 11.81
CA THR A 153 2.24 -19.01 12.60
C THR A 153 2.15 -17.74 11.75
N THR A 154 2.51 -17.80 10.46
CA THR A 154 2.43 -16.64 9.55
C THR A 154 1.13 -16.58 8.76
N PHE A 155 0.64 -17.70 8.22
CA PHE A 155 -0.42 -17.70 7.20
C PHE A 155 -1.79 -18.19 7.70
N LYS A 156 -1.86 -18.90 8.83
CA LYS A 156 -3.07 -19.63 9.26
C LYS A 156 -3.68 -19.11 10.57
N ASN A 157 -3.46 -17.83 10.87
CA ASN A 157 -3.92 -17.22 12.11
C ASN A 157 -5.43 -17.03 12.11
N LYS A 158 -6.06 -17.10 13.29
CA LYS A 158 -7.52 -16.96 13.45
C LYS A 158 -7.83 -15.81 14.40
N LEU A 159 -8.93 -15.10 14.16
CA LEU A 159 -9.44 -14.06 15.05
C LEU A 159 -10.76 -14.53 15.68
N GLU A 160 -10.93 -14.29 16.98
CA GLU A 160 -12.11 -14.71 17.75
C GLU A 160 -13.43 -14.25 17.10
N ASN A 161 -13.43 -13.03 16.53
CA ASN A 161 -14.62 -12.40 15.96
C ASN A 161 -14.85 -12.70 14.46
N HIS A 162 -13.93 -13.43 13.80
CA HIS A 162 -13.98 -13.73 12.36
C HIS A 162 -13.82 -15.23 12.12
N LEU A 163 -14.79 -15.99 12.63
CA LEU A 163 -14.79 -17.45 12.52
C LEU A 163 -14.84 -17.87 11.05
N GLY A 164 -13.96 -18.81 10.67
CA GLY A 164 -13.90 -19.38 9.32
C GLY A 164 -12.79 -18.80 8.44
N ASN A 165 -12.24 -17.62 8.77
CA ASN A 165 -11.12 -17.04 8.03
C ASN A 165 -9.77 -17.44 8.62
N GLN A 166 -8.77 -17.53 7.74
CA GLN A 166 -7.36 -17.62 8.09
C GLN A 166 -6.64 -16.37 7.61
N TYR A 167 -5.80 -15.82 8.48
CA TYR A 167 -5.14 -14.55 8.26
C TYR A 167 -3.62 -14.70 8.16
N LEU A 168 -3.09 -14.04 7.13
CA LEU A 168 -1.69 -13.73 6.96
C LEU A 168 -1.28 -12.58 7.87
N ARG A 169 -0.31 -12.84 8.75
CA ARG A 169 0.46 -11.85 9.50
C ARG A 169 1.46 -11.17 8.58
N THR A 170 1.19 -9.92 8.22
CA THR A 170 2.04 -9.20 7.26
C THR A 170 3.38 -8.80 7.87
N GLY A 171 3.43 -8.56 9.19
CA GLY A 171 4.54 -7.91 9.87
C GLY A 171 4.60 -6.40 9.63
N ASP A 172 3.62 -5.83 8.93
CA ASP A 172 3.50 -4.40 8.71
C ASP A 172 2.49 -3.82 9.70
N LEU A 173 2.80 -2.63 10.24
CA LEU A 173 1.91 -1.88 11.10
C LEU A 173 1.12 -0.87 10.27
N GLY A 174 -0.14 -0.67 10.64
CA GLY A 174 -1.07 0.16 9.92
C GLY A 174 -2.24 0.64 10.76
N ARG A 175 -3.06 1.50 10.16
CA ARG A 175 -4.31 1.99 10.73
C ARG A 175 -5.37 2.03 9.63
N VAL A 176 -6.61 1.76 10.02
CA VAL A 176 -7.78 2.10 9.21
C VAL A 176 -8.49 3.30 9.84
N ILE A 177 -8.68 4.35 9.05
CA ILE A 177 -9.34 5.59 9.45
C ILE A 177 -10.44 5.85 8.43
N GLU A 178 -11.71 5.76 8.83
CA GLU A 178 -12.85 6.02 7.92
C GLU A 178 -12.75 5.18 6.63
N GLY A 179 -12.49 3.88 6.79
CA GLY A 179 -12.32 2.96 5.66
C GLY A 179 -11.00 3.13 4.90
N LYS A 180 -10.10 4.04 5.25
CA LYS A 180 -8.83 4.26 4.52
C LYS A 180 -7.67 3.58 5.22
N LEU A 181 -6.92 2.77 4.47
CA LEU A 181 -5.74 2.05 4.95
C LEU A 181 -4.50 2.95 4.87
N PHE A 182 -3.82 3.12 6.00
CA PHE A 182 -2.54 3.80 6.08
C PHE A 182 -1.49 2.86 6.67
N ILE A 183 -0.45 2.56 5.88
CA ILE A 183 0.69 1.76 6.33
C ILE A 183 1.69 2.68 7.04
N THR A 184 2.16 2.26 8.21
CA THR A 184 2.96 3.11 9.08
C THR A 184 4.44 2.73 9.08
N ARG A 185 4.75 1.47 9.35
CA ARG A 185 6.13 0.92 9.47
C ARG A 185 6.08 -0.60 9.46
N ARG A 186 7.23 -1.26 9.48
CA ARG A 186 7.35 -2.72 9.64
C ARG A 186 7.80 -3.06 11.06
N ILE A 187 7.33 -4.17 11.62
CA ILE A 187 7.70 -4.63 12.96
C ILE A 187 9.21 -4.92 13.04
N LYS A 188 9.75 -5.65 12.04
CA LYS A 188 11.18 -6.03 12.02
C LYS A 188 12.15 -4.89 11.72
N ASP A 189 11.67 -3.73 11.27
CA ASP A 189 12.51 -2.56 10.99
C ASP A 189 12.66 -1.63 12.24
N LEU A 190 12.13 -2.05 13.40
CA LEU A 190 12.38 -1.37 14.68
C LEU A 190 13.83 -1.59 15.12
N ILE A 191 14.67 -0.57 14.91
CA ILE A 191 15.93 -0.46 15.66
C ILE A 191 15.54 -0.02 17.08
N ILE A 192 15.69 -0.91 18.05
CA ILE A 192 15.64 -0.54 19.47
C ILE A 192 16.98 0.16 19.75
N VAL A 193 16.96 1.47 19.87
CA VAL A 193 18.09 2.19 20.48
C VAL A 193 17.87 2.07 21.99
N SER A 194 18.58 1.12 22.61
CA SER A 194 18.74 1.03 24.06
C SER A 194 19.89 1.88 24.53
#